data_AF-A0A968MU44-F1
#
_entry.id   AF-A0A968MU44-F1
#
_cell.length_a   1.000
_cell.length_b   1.000
_cell.length_c   1.000
_cell.angle_alpha   90.00
_cell.angle_beta   90.00
_cell.angle_gamma   90.00
#
_symmetry.space_group_name_H-M   'P 1'
#
loop_
_entity.id
_entity.type
_entity.pdbx_description
1 polymer ?
#
loop_
_entity_poly.entity_id
_entity_poly.type
_entity_poly.pdbx_seq_one_letter_code
_entity_poly.pdbx_strand_id
1 'polypeptide(L)' 'MNLVERLVAPTSKFFRVIRNVGLCLAAAGGAIIATPVALPVGLVTIAGYLTVAGSVMTAVAQATVDGD' A
#
# COMPACT_ATOMS: atom_id res chain seq x y z
N MET A 1 -14.40 -24.80 -9.54
CA MET A 1 -13.95 -23.62 -8.79
C MET A 1 -15.08 -23.18 -7.87
N ASN A 2 -15.08 -23.68 -6.64
CA ASN A 2 -15.94 -23.20 -5.56
C ASN A 2 -15.37 -21.92 -4.94
N LEU A 3 -16.20 -21.13 -4.23
CA LEU A 3 -15.75 -19.89 -3.56
C LEU A 3 -14.55 -20.11 -2.64
N VAL A 4 -14.54 -21.24 -1.93
CA VAL A 4 -13.49 -21.61 -0.98
C VAL A 4 -12.13 -21.78 -1.70
N GLU A 5 -12.12 -22.38 -2.89
CA GLU A 5 -10.89 -22.58 -3.68
C GLU A 5 -10.32 -21.25 -4.21
N ARG A 6 -11.18 -20.25 -4.45
CA ARG A 6 -10.72 -18.90 -4.87
C ARG A 6 -10.13 -18.10 -3.72
N LEU A 7 -10.61 -18.32 -2.50
CA LEU A 7 -10.08 -17.65 -1.31
C LEU A 7 -8.69 -18.16 -0.95
N VAL A 8 -8.44 -19.47 -1.09
CA VAL A 8 -7.14 -20.10 -0.72
C VAL A 8 -6.13 -20.10 -1.87
N ALA A 9 -6.47 -19.49 -3.02
CA ALA A 9 -5.57 -19.42 -4.15
C ALA A 9 -4.32 -18.57 -3.82
N PRO A 10 -3.11 -19.02 -4.19
CA PRO A 10 -1.87 -18.36 -3.82
C PRO A 10 -1.81 -16.94 -4.40
N THR A 11 -1.22 -16.02 -3.62
CA THR A 11 -0.97 -14.64 -4.04
C THR A 11 -0.19 -14.59 -5.35
N SER A 12 -0.82 -14.06 -6.40
CA SER A 12 -0.16 -13.90 -7.69
C SER A 12 0.98 -12.87 -7.58
N LYS A 13 1.97 -12.98 -8.49
CA LYS A 13 3.10 -12.04 -8.55
C LYS A 13 2.64 -10.57 -8.65
N PHE A 14 1.47 -10.32 -9.25
CA PHE A 14 0.89 -8.98 -9.38
C PHE A 14 0.57 -8.35 -8.02
N PHE A 15 -0.13 -9.06 -7.12
CA PHE A 15 -0.49 -8.54 -5.80
C PHE A 15 0.74 -8.32 -4.92
N ARG A 16 1.74 -9.21 -5.00
CA ARG A 16 3.02 -9.03 -4.29
C ARG A 16 3.74 -7.75 -4.73
N VAL A 17 3.74 -7.45 -6.03
CA VAL A 17 4.34 -6.20 -6.56
C VAL A 17 3.56 -4.97 -6.08
N ILE A 18 2.22 -4.99 -6.18
CA ILE A 18 1.39 -3.87 -5.72
C ILE A 18 1.57 -3.60 -4.22
N ARG A 19 1.66 -4.65 -3.39
CA ARG A 19 1.93 -4.52 -1.95
C ARG A 19 3.23 -3.77 -1.71
N ASN A 20 4.32 -4.16 -2.37
CA ASN A 20 5.62 -3.53 -2.17
C ASN A 20 5.63 -2.07 -2.63
N VAL A 21 5.00 -1.77 -3.77
CA VAL A 21 4.84 -0.40 -4.26
C VAL A 21 4.00 0.43 -3.28
N GLY A 22 2.88 -0.12 -2.79
CA GLY A 22 2.02 0.53 -1.81
C GLY A 22 2.76 0.86 -0.51
N LEU A 23 3.57 -0.07 -0.01
CA LEU A 23 4.40 0.12 1.17
C LEU A 23 5.44 1.22 0.97
N CYS A 24 6.13 1.24 -0.17
CA CYS A 24 7.08 2.31 -0.49
C CYS A 24 6.41 3.69 -0.54
N LEU A 25 5.24 3.80 -1.16
CA LEU A 25 4.50 5.06 -1.25
C LEU A 25 3.97 5.52 0.12
N ALA A 26 3.45 4.60 0.92
CA ALA A 26 3.00 4.90 2.28
C ALA A 26 4.16 5.35 3.18
N ALA A 27 5.31 4.68 3.08
CA ALA A 27 6.51 5.04 3.83
C ALA A 27 7.06 6.41 3.38
N ALA A 28 7.10 6.69 2.08
CA ALA A 28 7.56 7.98 1.56
C ALA A 28 6.63 9.13 2.00
N GLY A 29 5.32 8.97 1.87
CA GLY A 29 4.34 9.96 2.33
C GLY A 29 4.38 10.15 3.85
N GLY A 30 4.45 9.06 4.61
CA GLY A 30 4.57 9.10 6.07
C GLY A 30 5.86 9.77 6.54
N ALA A 31 6.99 9.52 5.87
CA ALA A 31 8.27 10.16 6.17
C ALA A 31 8.21 11.67 5.96
N ILE A 32 7.58 12.14 4.87
CA ILE A 32 7.40 13.57 4.60
C ILE A 32 6.50 14.22 5.65
N ILE A 33 5.43 13.55 6.09
CA ILE A 33 4.52 14.09 7.10
C ILE A 33 5.17 14.11 8.49
N ALA A 34 6.01 13.12 8.81
CA ALA A 34 6.67 12.98 10.10
C ALA A 34 7.88 13.92 10.28
N THR A 35 8.28 14.70 9.27
CA THR A 35 9.38 15.65 9.43
C THR A 35 9.04 16.75 10.45
N PRO A 36 9.95 17.09 11.37
CA PRO A 36 9.72 18.13 12.39
C PRO A 36 9.85 19.56 11.85
N VAL A 37 10.06 19.73 10.54
CA VAL A 37 10.24 21.02 9.88
C VAL A 37 9.02 21.38 9.05
N ALA A 38 8.67 22.68 9.04
CA ALA A 38 7.55 23.16 8.24
C ALA A 38 7.88 23.05 6.75
N LEU A 39 7.23 22.11 6.07
CA LEU A 39 7.31 21.96 4.61
C LEU A 39 6.21 22.79 3.93
N PRO A 40 6.42 23.24 2.68
CA PRO A 40 5.38 23.87 1.88
C PRO A 40 4.11 23.04 1.83
N VAL A 41 2.94 23.68 1.96
CA VAL A 41 1.62 23.01 1.99
C VAL A 41 1.41 22.06 0.81
N GLY A 42 1.84 22.45 -0.40
CA GLY A 42 1.71 21.61 -1.59
C GLY A 42 2.42 20.24 -1.45
N LEU A 43 3.59 20.21 -0.82
CA LEU A 43 4.33 18.97 -0.57
C LEU A 43 3.63 18.10 0.48
N VAL A 44 3.13 18.70 1.55
CA VAL A 44 2.39 17.98 2.59
C VAL A 44 1.09 17.40 2.03
N THR A 45 0.38 18.12 1.16
CA THR A 45 -0.82 17.63 0.49
C THR A 45 -0.52 16.43 -0.41
N ILE A 46 0.56 16.49 -1.21
CA ILE A 46 1.00 15.36 -2.04
C ILE A 46 1.35 14.16 -1.16
N ALA A 47 2.10 14.37 -0.08
CA ALA A 47 2.46 13.32 0.87
C ALA A 47 1.23 12.67 1.53
N GLY A 48 0.20 13.47 1.85
CA GLY A 48 -1.10 12.97 2.32
C GLY A 48 -1.73 12.01 1.32
N TYR A 49 -1.84 12.39 0.05
CA TYR A 49 -2.39 11.53 -0.99
C TYR A 49 -1.56 10.27 -1.23
N LEU A 50 -0.22 10.38 -1.21
CA LEU A 50 0.67 9.22 -1.35
C LEU A 50 0.49 8.22 -0.21
N THR A 51 0.33 8.73 1.02
CA THR A 51 0.11 7.89 2.21
C THR A 51 -1.22 7.13 2.11
N VAL A 52 -2.29 7.83 1.71
CA VAL A 52 -3.61 7.21 1.53
C VAL A 52 -3.57 6.18 0.40
N ALA A 53 -3.03 6.53 -0.76
CA ALA A 53 -2.92 5.61 -1.90
C ALA A 53 -2.08 4.37 -1.55
N GLY A 54 -0.93 4.57 -0.92
CA GLY A 54 -0.04 3.48 -0.50
C GLY A 54 -0.67 2.54 0.52
N SER A 55 -1.38 3.08 1.51
CA SER A 55 -2.07 2.28 2.52
C SER A 55 -3.23 1.45 1.93
N VAL A 56 -4.05 2.03 1.04
CA VAL A 56 -5.12 1.31 0.36
C VAL A 56 -4.57 0.20 -0.54
N MET A 57 -3.55 0.50 -1.36
CA MET A 57 -2.91 -0.52 -2.21
C MET A 57 -2.35 -1.68 -1.39
N THR A 58 -1.70 -1.37 -0.28
CA THR A 58 -1.12 -2.37 0.63
C THR A 58 -2.20 -3.20 1.32
N ALA A 59 -3.31 -2.59 1.75
CA ALA A 59 -4.41 -3.29 2.39
C ALA A 59 -5.13 -4.23 1.42
N VAL A 60 -5.41 -3.77 0.19
CA VAL A 60 -6.05 -4.59 -0.84
C VAL A 60 -5.14 -5.76 -1.25
N ALA A 61 -3.84 -5.52 -1.39
CA ALA A 61 -2.89 -6.57 -1.74
C ALA A 61 -2.61 -7.58 -0.61
N GLN A 62 -3.00 -7.26 0.63
CA GLN A 62 -2.95 -8.19 1.76
C GLN A 62 -4.28 -8.92 2.00
N ALA A 63 -5.38 -8.49 1.39
CA ALA A 63 -6.66 -9.18 1.49
C ALA A 63 -6.68 -10.53 0.74
N THR A 64 -5.68 -10.79 -0.09
CA THR A 64 -5.46 -12.06 -0.78
C THR A 64 -4.72 -13.03 0.14
N VAL A 65 -5.09 -14.31 0.15
CA VAL A 65 -4.45 -15.33 1.00
C VAL A 65 -3.00 -15.54 0.55
N ASP A 66 -2.09 -15.48 1.52
CA ASP A 66 -0.70 -15.86 1.31
C ASP A 66 -0.65 -17.38 1.12
N GLY A 67 -0.36 -17.80 -0.12
CA GLY A 67 -0.03 -19.19 -0.41
C GLY A 67 1.44 -19.41 -0.11
N ASP A 68 1.70 -20.09 1.01
CA ASP A 68 2.92 -20.88 1.21
C ASP A 68 2.84 -22.19 0.40
#